data_AF-A0A8B3S504-F1
#
_entry.id   AF-A0A8B3S504-F1
#
_cell.length_a   1.000
_cell.length_b   1.000
_cell.length_c   1.000
_cell.angle_alpha   90.00
_cell.angle_beta   90.00
_cell.angle_gamma   90.00
#
_symmetry.space_group_name_H-M   'P 1'
#
loop_
_entity.id
_entity.type
_entity.pdbx_description
1 polymer ?
#
loop_
_entity_poly.entity_id
_entity_poly.type
_entity_poly.pdbx_seq_one_letter_code
_entity_poly.pdbx_strand_id
1 'polypeptide(L)' 'MVFLEKKKKKGRIYWYVTERKMVNGVVRRTWQEYLGTAEKIRECVKQSKDLPHIKLKSFQYGKTAALLAVSDELKVKDAG' A
#
# COMPACT_ATOMS: atom_id res chain seq x y z
N MET A 1 17.59 3.07 -3.95
CA MET A 1 17.63 3.44 -2.53
C MET A 1 16.70 4.62 -2.29
N VAL A 2 16.01 4.62 -1.15
CA VAL A 2 15.04 5.65 -0.77
C VAL A 2 15.68 6.61 0.23
N PHE A 3 15.43 7.91 0.07
CA PHE A 3 16.02 8.98 0.86
C PHE A 3 14.96 9.99 1.29
N LEU A 4 15.15 10.59 2.47
CA LEU A 4 14.40 11.75 2.93
C LEU A 4 15.16 13.03 2.57
N GLU A 5 14.52 13.92 1.80
CA GLU A 5 15.11 15.18 1.35
C GLU A 5 14.42 16.39 1.99
N LYS A 6 15.22 17.33 2.50
CA LYS A 6 14.78 18.60 3.05
C LYS A 6 14.82 19.69 1.99
N LYS A 7 13.74 20.46 1.85
CA LYS A 7 13.64 21.61 0.94
C LYS A 7 13.17 22.85 1.69
N LYS A 8 13.96 23.94 1.62
CA LYS A 8 13.57 25.25 2.18
C LYS A 8 12.95 26.10 1.08
N LYS A 9 11.74 26.62 1.27
CA LYS A 9 11.06 27.52 0.32
C LYS A 9 10.34 28.61 1.09
N LYS A 10 10.65 29.88 0.79
CA LYS A 10 10.08 31.07 1.47
C LYS A 10 10.15 30.96 3.01
N GLY A 11 11.32 30.61 3.55
CA GLY A 11 11.54 30.44 4.99
C GLY A 11 10.98 29.14 5.60
N ARG A 12 10.08 28.44 4.92
CA ARG A 12 9.46 27.20 5.41
C ARG A 12 10.23 25.96 4.98
N ILE A 13 10.22 24.92 5.82
CA ILE A 13 10.87 23.63 5.56
C ILE A 13 9.82 22.62 5.13
N TYR A 14 10.17 21.88 4.09
CA TYR A 14 9.36 20.87 3.45
C TYR A 14 10.16 19.59 3.28
N TRP A 15 9.48 18.46 3.39
CA TRP A 15 10.10 17.14 3.31
C TRP A 15 9.57 16.38 2.11
N TYR A 16 10.45 15.60 1.50
CA TYR A 16 10.16 14.73 0.37
C TYR A 16 10.77 13.37 0.60
N VAL A 17 10.08 12.31 0.21
CA VAL A 17 10.73 11.00 0.02
C VAL A 17 11.11 10.89 -1.44
N THR A 18 12.34 10.48 -1.70
CA THR A 18 12.84 10.30 -3.06
C THR A 18 13.43 8.92 -3.22
N GLU A 19 13.21 8.31 -4.37
CA GLU A 19 13.90 7.11 -4.77
C GLU A 19 14.97 7.46 -5.80
N ARG A 20 16.18 6.93 -5.60
CA ARG A 20 17.26 7.01 -6.57
C ARG A 20 17.72 5.61 -6.96
N LYS A 21 17.91 5.38 -8.26
CA LYS A 21 18.39 4.13 -8.85
C LYS A 21 19.49 4.44 -9.86
N MET A 22 20.37 3.48 -10.10
CA MET A 22 21.35 3.60 -11.19
C MET A 22 20.64 3.29 -12.51
N VAL A 23 20.73 4.21 -13.46
CA VAL A 23 20.13 4.11 -14.80
C VAL A 23 21.22 4.47 -15.79
N ASN A 24 21.62 3.49 -16.61
CA ASN A 24 22.71 3.63 -17.60
C ASN A 24 24.02 4.15 -16.97
N GLY A 25 24.45 3.54 -15.86
CA GLY A 25 25.70 3.89 -15.16
C GLY A 25 25.64 5.18 -14.33
N VAL A 26 24.55 5.94 -14.38
CA VAL A 26 24.38 7.19 -13.64
C VAL A 26 23.28 7.04 -12.59
N VAL A 27 23.54 7.48 -11.36
CA VAL A 27 22.50 7.54 -10.32
C VAL A 27 21.49 8.62 -10.67
N ARG A 28 20.23 8.24 -10.90
CA ARG A 28 19.12 9.14 -11.23
C ARG A 28 18.02 9.04 -10.17
N ARG A 29 17.33 10.16 -9.94
CA ARG A 29 16.09 10.17 -9.16
C ARG A 29 14.98 9.58 -10.03
N THR A 30 14.41 8.46 -9.60
CA THR A 30 13.35 7.74 -10.32
C THR A 30 11.96 8.09 -9.82
N TRP A 31 11.84 8.51 -8.56
CA TRP A 31 10.56 8.83 -7.94
C TRP A 31 10.73 9.87 -6.84
N GLN A 32 9.68 10.66 -6.59
CA GLN A 32 9.64 11.65 -5.52
C GLN A 32 8.20 11.93 -5.10
N GLU A 33 7.97 11.95 -3.79
CA GLU A 33 6.70 12.32 -3.19
C GLU A 33 6.90 13.40 -2.13
N TYR A 34 5.94 14.33 -2.05
CA TYR A 34 5.94 15.41 -1.08
C TYR A 34 5.25 14.98 0.21
N LEU A 35 5.98 15.04 1.33
CA LEU A 35 5.44 14.66 2.63
C LEU A 35 4.79 15.81 3.42
N GLY A 36 4.98 17.06 2.99
CA GLY A 36 4.52 18.21 3.77
C GLY A 36 5.62 18.82 4.65
N THR A 37 5.19 19.50 5.72
CA THR A 37 6.05 20.04 6.77
C THR A 37 6.25 18.99 7.88
N ALA A 38 7.16 19.26 8.83
CA ALA A 38 7.37 18.36 9.96
C ALA A 38 6.09 18.18 10.81
N GLU A 39 5.31 19.24 10.96
CA GLU A 39 4.04 19.24 11.69
C GLU A 39 3.02 18.34 11.00
N LYS A 40 2.92 18.43 9.66
CA LYS A 40 1.99 17.61 8.87
C LYS A 40 2.34 16.12 8.94
N ILE A 41 3.63 15.80 8.86
CA ILE A 41 4.12 14.43 9.03
C ILE A 41 3.75 13.89 10.41
N ARG A 42 3.99 14.68 11.47
CA ARG A 42 3.64 14.29 12.85
C ARG A 42 2.14 14.05 13.01
N GLU A 43 1.30 14.89 12.41
CA GLU A 43 -0.16 14.72 12.40
C GLU A 43 -0.56 13.41 11.72
N CYS A 44 -0.05 13.14 10.50
CA CYS A 44 -0.31 11.88 9.80
C CYS A 44 0.13 10.65 10.61
N VAL A 45 1.29 10.69 11.28
CA VAL A 45 1.78 9.58 12.12
C VAL A 45 0.91 9.37 13.35
N LYS A 46 0.28 10.41 13.89
CA LYS A 46 -0.70 10.25 14.97
C LYS A 46 -1.98 9.62 14.45
N GLN A 47 -2.55 10.19 13.38
CA GLN A 47 -3.78 9.69 12.76
C GLN A 47 -3.64 8.24 12.29
N SER A 48 -2.45 7.83 11.82
CA SER A 48 -2.23 6.45 11.36
C SER A 48 -2.31 5.42 12.49
N LYS A 49 -2.11 5.82 13.75
CA LYS A 49 -2.30 4.94 14.91
C LYS A 49 -3.78 4.72 15.22
N ASP A 50 -4.61 5.71 14.90
CA ASP A 50 -6.05 5.67 15.10
C ASP A 50 -6.76 4.98 13.93
N LEU A 51 -6.05 4.69 12.83
CA LEU A 51 -6.60 3.89 11.74
C LEU A 51 -6.88 2.47 12.24
N PRO A 52 -8.11 1.96 12.04
CA PRO A 52 -8.40 0.57 12.36
C PRO A 52 -7.42 -0.30 11.56
N HIS A 53 -6.66 -1.14 12.26
CA HIS A 53 -5.91 -2.19 11.61
C HIS A 53 -6.96 -3.16 11.07
N ILE A 54 -7.38 -2.94 9.82
CA ILE A 54 -8.36 -3.80 9.15
C ILE A 54 -7.68 -5.16 9.01
N LYS A 55 -7.99 -6.06 9.94
CA LYS A 55 -7.63 -7.48 9.82
C LYS A 55 -8.52 -8.06 8.73
N LEU A 56 -8.05 -7.98 7.50
CA LEU A 56 -8.70 -8.63 6.37
C LEU A 56 -8.41 -10.12 6.46
N LYS A 57 -9.45 -10.94 6.72
CA LYS A 57 -9.36 -12.38 6.58
C LYS A 57 -9.87 -12.74 5.19
N SER A 58 -8.97 -13.13 4.29
CA SER A 58 -9.35 -13.71 3.01
C SER A 58 -9.68 -15.19 3.21
N PHE A 59 -10.71 -15.67 2.52
CA PHE A 59 -11.07 -17.07 2.45
C PHE A 59 -10.94 -17.54 1.00
N GLN A 60 -10.39 -18.73 0.78
CA GLN A 60 -10.23 -19.30 -0.56
C GLN A 60 -11.50 -20.08 -0.95
N TYR A 61 -12.37 -19.44 -1.72
CA TYR A 61 -13.63 -20.06 -2.17
C TYR A 61 -13.52 -20.86 -3.47
N GLY A 62 -12.35 -20.88 -4.13
CA GLY A 62 -12.19 -21.58 -5.42
C GLY A 62 -12.49 -23.08 -5.34
N LYS A 63 -12.08 -23.74 -4.24
CA LYS A 63 -12.36 -25.18 -4.05
C LYS A 63 -13.85 -25.45 -3.80
N THR A 64 -14.49 -24.62 -2.97
CA THR A 64 -15.93 -24.69 -2.71
C THR A 64 -16.74 -24.46 -3.99
N ALA A 65 -16.37 -23.46 -4.79
CA ALA A 65 -17.03 -23.16 -6.06
C ALA A 65 -16.85 -24.29 -7.08
N ALA A 66 -15.65 -24.89 -7.14
CA ALA A 66 -15.40 -26.04 -8.02
C ALA A 66 -16.25 -27.27 -7.63
N LEU A 67 -16.35 -27.57 -6.33
CA LEU A 67 -17.20 -28.66 -5.84
C LEU A 67 -18.68 -28.40 -6.10
N LEU A 68 -19.14 -27.15 -5.92
CA LEU A 68 -20.52 -26.77 -6.22
C LEU A 68 -20.83 -26.96 -7.71
N ALA A 69 -19.93 -26.51 -8.61
CA ALA A 69 -20.10 -26.68 -10.04
C ALA A 69 -20.19 -28.16 -10.44
N VAL A 70 -19.33 -29.01 -9.88
CA VAL A 70 -19.40 -30.47 -10.11
C VAL A 70 -20.70 -31.06 -9.55
N SER A 71 -21.17 -30.60 -8.39
CA SER A 71 -22.44 -31.04 -7.79
C SER A 71 -23.63 -30.71 -8.69
N ASP A 72 -23.65 -29.50 -9.25
CA ASP A 72 -24.69 -29.02 -10.18
C ASP A 72 -24.70 -29.85 -11.48
N GLU A 73 -23.52 -30.14 -12.03
CA GLU A 73 -23.38 -31.02 -13.21
C GLU A 73 -23.90 -32.43 -12.94
N LEU A 74 -23.57 -32.98 -11.77
CA LEU A 74 -23.96 -34.33 -11.37
C LEU A 74 -25.40 -34.40 -10.82
N LYS A 75 -26.11 -33.27 -10.70
CA LYS A 75 -27.46 -33.14 -10.10
C LYS A 75 -27.56 -33.79 -8.72
N VAL A 76 -26.46 -33.77 -7.96
CA VAL A 76 -26.45 -34.27 -6.59
C VAL A 76 -27.19 -33.22 -5.77
N LYS A 77 -28.44 -33.53 -5.39
CA LYS A 77 -29.22 -32.70 -4.45
C LYS A 77 -28.73 -32.97 -3.05
N ASP A 78 -28.59 -31.90 -2.25
CA ASP A 78 -28.43 -32.03 -0.81
C ASP A 78 -29.60 -32.85 -0.23
N ALA A 79 -29.27 -33.95 0.46
CA ALA A 79 -30.22 -34.66 1.29
C ALA A 79 -30.40 -33.83 2.57
N GLY A 80 -31.44 -32.99 2.57
CA GLY A 80 -31.91 -32.28 3.76
C GLY A 80 -32.48 -33.20 4.81
#